data_AF-A0A961XS96-F1
#
_entry.id   AF-A0A961XS96-F1
#
_cell.length_a   1.000
_cell.length_b   1.000
_cell.length_c   1.000
_cell.angle_alpha   90.00
_cell.angle_beta   90.00
_cell.angle_gamma   90.00
#
_symmetry.space_group_name_H-M   'P 1'
#
loop_
_entity.id
_entity.type
_entity.pdbx_description
1 polymer ?
#
loop_
_entity_poly.entity_id
_entity_poly.type
_entity_poly.pdbx_seq_one_letter_code
_entity_poly.pdbx_strand_id
1 'polypeptide(L)'
;MGRSVAIVAKGGTSALAPYQDREWEIWGLPWVSYSRVDRLYDVHEQEHWDESPRSSEFEATWYRRSRPLYRDHEVWCPSSRTHRFSNAKVLPVEEIMAFLPIALLENSIAYMIAHALFEHCEMGEEIDRLGIYGVHMRGALEYANERASVLFNLGLAYGIIGEIVQPEGQPLFMSQHIAGRYGCAGGMRMINPAMGSVGALPNIA
;
A
#
# COMPACT_ATOMS: atom_id res chain seq x y z
N MET A 1 -9.75 -13.05 -15.86
CA MET A 1 -10.35 -12.41 -14.68
C MET A 1 -9.17 -12.03 -13.85
N GLY A 2 -8.94 -10.73 -13.69
CA GLY A 2 -7.85 -10.23 -12.88
C GLY A 2 -8.07 -10.56 -11.42
N ARG A 3 -7.01 -10.43 -10.63
CA ARG A 3 -7.08 -10.61 -9.18
C ARG A 3 -7.45 -9.31 -8.49
N SER A 4 -7.95 -9.41 -7.26
CA SER A 4 -8.14 -8.24 -6.40
C SER A 4 -7.00 -8.16 -5.38
N VAL A 5 -6.44 -6.98 -5.16
CA VAL A 5 -5.33 -6.77 -4.20
C VAL A 5 -5.79 -5.83 -3.10
N ALA A 6 -5.66 -6.23 -1.83
CA ALA A 6 -5.93 -5.38 -0.67
C ALA A 6 -4.62 -5.03 0.03
N ILE A 7 -4.27 -3.74 0.03
CA ILE A 7 -3.16 -3.18 0.80
C ILE A 7 -3.67 -2.81 2.19
N VAL A 8 -3.13 -3.46 3.22
CA VAL A 8 -3.63 -3.36 4.59
C VAL A 8 -2.57 -2.86 5.58
N ALA A 9 -2.86 -1.73 6.22
CA ALA A 9 -2.01 -1.11 7.24
C ALA A 9 -2.66 -1.15 8.65
N LYS A 10 -2.14 -0.37 9.59
CA LYS A 10 -2.47 -0.48 11.03
C LYS A 10 -3.74 0.25 11.47
N GLY A 11 -4.25 1.21 10.69
CA GLY A 11 -5.41 2.03 11.07
C GLY A 11 -6.68 1.20 11.28
N GLY A 12 -7.63 1.71 12.06
CA GLY A 12 -8.79 0.93 12.53
C GLY A 12 -9.70 0.35 11.42
N THR A 13 -9.66 0.91 10.21
CA THR A 13 -10.39 0.34 9.05
C THR A 13 -9.74 -0.93 8.49
N SER A 14 -8.58 -1.35 8.99
CA SER A 14 -7.96 -2.64 8.66
C SER A 14 -8.81 -3.83 9.09
N ALA A 15 -9.67 -3.66 10.10
CA ALA A 15 -10.64 -4.68 10.52
C ALA A 15 -11.71 -4.97 9.46
N LEU A 16 -11.86 -4.08 8.47
CA LEU A 16 -12.82 -4.21 7.36
C LEU A 16 -12.17 -4.77 6.09
N ALA A 17 -10.89 -5.15 6.13
CA ALA A 17 -10.23 -5.79 4.99
C ALA A 17 -10.87 -7.15 4.67
N PRO A 18 -10.85 -7.59 3.40
CA PRO A 18 -11.53 -8.81 2.93
C PRO A 18 -10.75 -10.08 3.29
N TYR A 19 -10.42 -10.26 4.58
CA TYR A 19 -9.57 -11.38 5.03
C TYR A 19 -10.15 -12.76 4.73
N GLN A 20 -11.48 -12.89 4.66
CA GLN A 20 -12.15 -14.17 4.38
C GLN A 20 -12.40 -14.42 2.89
N ASP A 21 -12.24 -13.41 2.05
CA ASP A 21 -12.50 -13.52 0.62
C ASP A 21 -11.22 -13.92 -0.13
N ARG A 22 -11.17 -15.15 -0.64
CA ARG A 22 -9.99 -15.72 -1.30
C ARG A 22 -9.72 -15.14 -2.69
N GLU A 23 -10.65 -14.38 -3.28
CA GLU A 23 -10.40 -13.64 -4.51
C GLU A 23 -9.50 -12.42 -4.27
N TRP A 24 -9.37 -11.99 -3.01
CA TRP A 24 -8.46 -10.94 -2.60
C TRP A 24 -7.14 -11.51 -2.13
N GLU A 25 -6.06 -11.01 -2.68
CA GLU A 25 -4.74 -11.13 -2.11
C GLU A 25 -4.51 -10.01 -1.09
N ILE A 26 -4.00 -10.34 0.09
CA ILE A 26 -3.79 -9.42 1.19
C ILE A 26 -2.30 -9.08 1.29
N TRP A 27 -1.97 -7.82 1.03
CA TRP A 27 -0.61 -7.30 1.15
C TRP A 27 -0.48 -6.48 2.44
N GLY A 28 0.59 -6.71 3.19
CA GLY A 28 0.78 -6.11 4.50
C GLY A 28 2.21 -5.72 4.83
N LEU A 29 2.42 -5.35 6.08
CA LEU A 29 3.67 -4.92 6.68
C LEU A 29 4.04 -5.91 7.78
N PRO A 30 5.30 -6.33 7.88
CA PRO A 30 5.68 -7.44 8.76
C PRO A 30 5.60 -7.12 10.26
N TRP A 31 5.39 -5.84 10.63
CA TRP A 31 5.15 -5.39 12.00
C TRP A 31 3.66 -5.23 12.37
N VAL A 32 2.73 -5.62 11.49
CA VAL A 32 1.28 -5.58 11.73
C VAL A 32 0.74 -7.01 11.83
N SER A 33 -0.27 -7.22 12.68
CA SER A 33 -0.95 -8.51 12.83
C SER A 33 -2.18 -8.59 11.93
N TYR A 34 -2.28 -9.65 11.14
CA TYR A 34 -3.36 -9.88 10.18
C TYR A 34 -4.10 -11.18 10.46
N SER A 35 -5.39 -11.23 10.15
CA SER A 35 -6.16 -12.50 10.17
C SER A 35 -5.75 -13.44 9.04
N ARG A 36 -5.34 -12.87 7.90
CA ARG A 36 -4.71 -13.52 6.75
C ARG A 36 -3.81 -12.50 6.08
N VAL A 37 -2.66 -12.93 5.60
CA VAL A 37 -1.79 -12.15 4.74
C VAL A 37 -1.24 -13.09 3.67
N ASP A 38 -1.02 -12.59 2.46
CA ASP A 38 -0.46 -13.36 1.36
C ASP A 38 0.97 -12.86 1.05
N ARG A 39 1.20 -11.53 1.12
CA ARG A 39 2.53 -10.91 0.97
C ARG A 39 2.82 -9.88 2.04
N LEU A 40 4.07 -9.82 2.48
CA LEU A 40 4.56 -8.79 3.40
C LEU A 40 5.62 -7.92 2.72
N TYR A 41 5.69 -6.65 3.09
CA TYR A 41 6.62 -5.66 2.54
C TYR A 41 7.43 -4.99 3.65
N ASP A 42 8.75 -5.15 3.61
CA ASP A 42 9.72 -4.36 4.39
C ASP A 42 10.60 -3.58 3.42
N VAL A 43 10.23 -2.33 3.12
CA VAL A 43 10.92 -1.50 2.12
C VAL A 43 12.22 -0.86 2.60
N HIS A 44 12.57 -1.04 3.88
CA HIS A 44 13.72 -0.36 4.47
C HIS A 44 15.00 -1.16 4.22
N GLU A 45 16.06 -0.48 3.80
CA GLU A 45 17.39 -1.07 3.68
C GLU A 45 17.93 -1.50 5.05
N GLN A 46 18.91 -2.41 5.08
CA GLN A 46 19.56 -2.82 6.33
C GLN A 46 20.19 -1.62 7.06
N GLU A 47 20.73 -0.65 6.33
CA GLU A 47 21.31 0.57 6.90
C GLU A 47 20.31 1.33 7.78
N HIS A 48 19.05 1.48 7.36
CA HIS A 48 17.99 2.13 8.15
C HIS A 48 17.79 1.47 9.53
N TRP A 49 17.92 0.14 9.59
CA TRP A 49 17.78 -0.62 10.83
C TRP A 49 19.02 -0.54 11.72
N ASP A 50 20.19 -0.30 11.12
CA ASP A 50 21.48 -0.16 11.80
C ASP A 50 21.74 1.27 12.32
N GLU A 51 21.15 2.29 11.67
CA GLU A 51 21.37 3.71 11.94
C GLU A 51 20.92 4.18 13.33
N SER A 52 19.91 3.54 13.93
CA SER A 52 19.41 3.98 15.23
C SER A 52 19.10 2.82 16.18
N PRO A 53 19.52 2.91 17.46
CA PRO A 53 19.17 1.91 18.48
C PRO A 53 17.67 1.69 18.61
N ARG A 54 16.87 2.75 18.35
CA ARG A 54 15.41 2.68 18.36
C ARG A 54 14.88 1.82 17.20
N SER A 55 15.45 1.96 16.00
CA SER A 55 15.11 1.12 14.85
C SER A 55 15.46 -0.33 15.15
N SER A 56 16.66 -0.60 15.68
CA SER A 56 17.07 -1.96 16.02
C SER A 56 16.23 -2.58 17.13
N GLU A 57 15.83 -1.83 18.17
CA GLU A 57 14.94 -2.32 19.22
C GLU A 57 13.52 -2.56 18.70
N PHE A 58 13.02 -1.65 17.87
CA PHE A 58 11.74 -1.81 17.19
C PHE A 58 11.77 -3.08 16.33
N GLU A 59 12.84 -3.29 15.56
CA GLU A 59 13.08 -4.48 14.77
C GLU A 59 13.06 -5.74 15.62
N ALA A 60 13.90 -5.81 16.65
CA ALA A 60 13.98 -6.96 17.54
C ALA A 60 12.62 -7.29 18.15
N THR A 61 11.85 -6.25 18.50
CA THR A 61 10.52 -6.40 19.10
C THR A 61 9.51 -6.92 18.09
N TRP A 62 9.39 -6.30 16.92
CA TRP A 62 8.38 -6.71 15.94
C TRP A 62 8.78 -8.05 15.31
N TYR A 63 10.05 -8.25 14.97
CA TYR A 63 10.56 -9.49 14.39
C TYR A 63 10.32 -10.68 15.32
N ARG A 64 10.61 -10.54 16.62
CA ARG A 64 10.30 -11.60 17.61
C ARG A 64 8.81 -11.95 17.65
N ARG A 65 7.92 -10.97 17.49
CA ARG A 65 6.46 -11.16 17.55
C ARG A 65 5.88 -11.71 16.25
N SER A 66 6.36 -11.25 15.10
CA SER A 66 5.77 -11.55 13.80
C SER A 66 6.42 -12.74 13.11
N ARG A 67 7.69 -13.04 13.38
CA ARG A 67 8.39 -14.18 12.79
C ARG A 67 7.66 -15.52 13.00
N PRO A 68 7.10 -15.85 14.18
CA PRO A 68 6.33 -17.09 14.33
C PRO A 68 5.04 -17.10 13.50
N LEU A 69 4.44 -15.94 13.23
CA LEU A 69 3.18 -15.81 12.48
C LEU A 69 3.42 -15.88 10.97
N TYR A 70 4.55 -15.33 10.51
CA TYR A 70 4.80 -15.09 9.09
C TYR A 70 6.03 -15.80 8.54
N ARG A 71 6.59 -16.77 9.28
CA ARG A 71 7.77 -17.55 8.84
C ARG A 71 7.62 -18.11 7.43
N ASP A 72 6.41 -18.59 7.12
CA ASP A 72 6.11 -19.29 5.88
C ASP A 72 5.53 -18.37 4.80
N HIS A 73 5.44 -17.06 5.04
CA HIS A 73 4.90 -16.08 4.10
C HIS A 73 6.02 -15.39 3.33
N GLU A 74 5.73 -14.97 2.10
CA GLU A 74 6.68 -14.20 1.31
C GLU A 74 6.88 -12.80 1.92
N VAL A 75 8.14 -12.41 2.08
CA VAL A 75 8.52 -11.07 2.54
C VAL A 75 9.32 -10.40 1.45
N TRP A 76 8.73 -9.39 0.82
CA TRP A 76 9.37 -8.55 -0.17
C TRP A 76 10.18 -7.46 0.54
N CYS A 77 11.50 -7.48 0.36
CA CYS A 77 12.42 -6.55 1.00
C CYS A 77 13.62 -6.20 0.11
N PRO A 78 14.39 -5.14 0.42
CA PRO A 78 15.64 -4.88 -0.29
C PRO A 78 16.61 -6.07 -0.22
N SER A 79 17.53 -6.12 -1.19
CA SER A 79 18.54 -7.19 -1.27
C SER A 79 19.35 -7.30 0.03
N SER A 80 19.68 -6.15 0.64
CA SER A 80 20.39 -6.05 1.92
C SER A 80 19.67 -6.72 3.09
N ARG A 81 18.35 -6.92 3.01
CA ARG A 81 17.49 -7.47 4.05
C ARG A 81 17.15 -8.95 3.88
N THR A 82 17.43 -9.53 2.71
CA THR A 82 17.02 -10.91 2.37
C THR A 82 17.46 -11.96 3.40
N HIS A 83 18.64 -11.77 4.01
CA HIS A 83 19.17 -12.64 5.06
C HIS A 83 18.28 -12.72 6.33
N ARG A 84 17.32 -11.81 6.51
CA ARG A 84 16.43 -11.75 7.69
C ARG A 84 15.21 -12.65 7.56
N PHE A 85 14.78 -12.98 6.35
CA PHE A 85 13.55 -13.73 6.11
C PHE A 85 13.85 -14.99 5.30
N SER A 86 13.38 -16.15 5.76
CA SER A 86 13.59 -17.43 5.07
C SER A 86 12.95 -17.47 3.69
N ASN A 87 11.84 -16.74 3.50
CA ASN A 87 11.08 -16.65 2.26
C ASN A 87 11.16 -15.23 1.67
N ALA A 88 12.35 -14.63 1.71
CA ALA A 88 12.56 -13.28 1.18
C ALA A 88 12.40 -13.25 -0.36
N LYS A 89 11.80 -12.17 -0.86
CA LYS A 89 11.79 -11.77 -2.27
C LYS A 89 12.43 -10.39 -2.38
N VAL A 90 13.25 -10.18 -3.40
CA VAL A 90 13.88 -8.87 -3.62
C VAL A 90 12.83 -7.93 -4.20
N LEU A 91 12.72 -6.73 -3.64
CA LEU A 91 11.90 -5.66 -4.18
C LEU A 91 12.48 -5.19 -5.54
N PRO A 92 11.67 -5.11 -6.62
CA PRO A 92 12.10 -4.55 -7.89
C PRO A 92 12.05 -3.01 -7.85
N VAL A 93 12.86 -2.39 -6.98
CA VAL A 93 12.80 -0.95 -6.70
C VAL A 93 13.17 -0.16 -7.95
N GLU A 94 14.28 -0.52 -8.59
CA GLU A 94 14.80 0.17 -9.77
C GLU A 94 13.83 0.09 -10.95
N GLU A 95 13.22 -1.08 -11.17
CA GLU A 95 12.24 -1.29 -12.24
C GLU A 95 10.96 -0.48 -11.99
N ILE A 96 10.46 -0.47 -10.76
CA ILE A 96 9.30 0.35 -10.39
C ILE A 96 9.61 1.84 -10.54
N MET A 97 10.80 2.29 -10.12
CA MET A 97 11.21 3.69 -10.27
C MET A 97 11.30 4.11 -11.74
N ALA A 98 11.78 3.22 -12.62
CA ALA A 98 11.86 3.47 -14.05
C ALA A 98 10.48 3.46 -14.73
N PHE A 99 9.55 2.65 -14.21
CA PHE A 99 8.17 2.55 -14.70
C PHE A 99 7.31 3.77 -14.34
N LEU A 100 7.48 4.32 -13.13
CA LEU A 100 6.64 5.42 -12.66
C LEU A 100 6.96 6.76 -13.35
N PRO A 101 5.95 7.57 -13.69
CA PRO A 101 6.19 8.92 -14.22
C PRO A 101 6.88 9.84 -13.19
N ILE A 102 6.60 9.61 -11.90
CA ILE A 102 7.29 10.24 -10.77
C ILE A 102 7.44 9.15 -9.70
N ALA A 103 8.68 8.83 -9.33
CA ALA A 103 9.00 7.83 -8.30
C ALA A 103 8.77 8.37 -6.87
N LEU A 104 7.53 8.76 -6.56
CA LEU A 104 7.15 9.28 -5.25
C LEU A 104 6.85 8.14 -4.28
N LEU A 105 7.91 7.53 -3.74
CA LEU A 105 7.90 6.29 -2.93
C LEU A 105 8.36 6.54 -1.49
N GLU A 106 7.68 7.44 -0.77
CA GLU A 106 8.14 7.91 0.55
C GLU A 106 7.76 6.98 1.72
N ASN A 107 7.00 5.90 1.47
CA ASN A 107 6.64 4.92 2.49
C ASN A 107 6.25 3.58 1.86
N SER A 108 6.13 2.54 2.70
CA SER A 108 5.79 1.19 2.26
C SER A 108 4.44 1.10 1.54
N ILE A 109 3.45 1.93 1.90
CA ILE A 109 2.12 1.89 1.26
C ILE A 109 2.20 2.44 -0.16
N ALA A 110 2.89 3.56 -0.36
CA ALA A 110 3.12 4.12 -1.70
C ALA A 110 3.86 3.12 -2.59
N TYR A 111 4.88 2.44 -2.04
CA TYR A 111 5.59 1.36 -2.74
C TYR A 111 4.66 0.20 -3.11
N MET A 112 3.84 -0.29 -2.17
CA MET A 112 2.92 -1.40 -2.45
C MET A 112 1.91 -1.05 -3.56
N ILE A 113 1.42 0.19 -3.61
CA ILE A 113 0.54 0.64 -4.70
C ILE A 113 1.31 0.66 -6.02
N ALA A 114 2.51 1.21 -6.04
CA ALA A 114 3.36 1.26 -7.23
C ALA A 114 3.72 -0.14 -7.74
N HIS A 115 4.00 -1.08 -6.85
CA HIS A 115 4.28 -2.45 -7.22
C HIS A 115 3.06 -3.15 -7.80
N ALA A 116 1.85 -2.93 -7.25
CA ALA A 116 0.62 -3.43 -7.85
C ALA A 116 0.41 -2.90 -9.28
N LEU A 117 0.69 -1.61 -9.51
CA LEU A 117 0.65 -1.02 -10.86
C LEU A 117 1.69 -1.64 -11.79
N PHE A 118 2.91 -1.85 -11.31
CA PHE A 118 3.97 -2.48 -12.08
C PHE A 118 3.62 -3.92 -12.46
N GLU A 119 3.07 -4.70 -11.52
CA GLU A 119 2.59 -6.06 -11.81
C GLU A 119 1.50 -6.03 -12.89
N HIS A 120 0.58 -5.07 -12.81
CA HIS A 120 -0.51 -4.89 -13.77
C HIS A 120 -0.03 -4.53 -15.18
N CYS A 121 0.86 -3.55 -15.30
CA CYS A 121 1.26 -3.00 -16.59
C CYS A 121 2.42 -3.77 -17.25
N GLU A 122 3.40 -4.23 -16.47
CA GLU A 122 4.67 -4.73 -16.99
C GLU A 122 4.85 -6.23 -16.80
N MET A 123 4.24 -6.82 -15.77
CA MET A 123 4.40 -8.26 -15.48
C MET A 123 3.27 -9.14 -16.03
N GLY A 124 2.25 -8.53 -16.65
CA GLY A 124 1.11 -9.24 -17.22
C GLY A 124 0.11 -9.78 -16.18
N GLU A 125 0.19 -9.31 -14.94
CA GLU A 125 -0.69 -9.70 -13.84
C GLU A 125 -1.91 -8.78 -13.77
N GLU A 126 -3.02 -9.15 -14.42
CA GLU A 126 -4.24 -8.34 -14.42
C GLU A 126 -4.79 -8.14 -12.99
N ILE A 127 -5.06 -6.89 -12.61
CA ILE A 127 -5.64 -6.51 -11.32
C ILE A 127 -6.95 -5.81 -11.63
N ASP A 128 -8.05 -6.38 -11.16
CA ASP A 128 -9.38 -5.83 -11.40
C ASP A 128 -9.71 -4.73 -10.39
N ARG A 129 -9.22 -4.89 -9.15
CA ARG A 129 -9.56 -4.02 -8.02
C ARG A 129 -8.38 -3.85 -7.08
N LEU A 130 -8.14 -2.62 -6.64
CA LEU A 130 -7.16 -2.31 -5.60
C LEU A 130 -7.86 -1.73 -4.37
N GLY A 131 -7.78 -2.44 -3.25
CA GLY A 131 -8.40 -2.08 -1.99
C GLY A 131 -7.41 -1.49 -1.01
N ILE A 132 -7.78 -0.42 -0.32
CA ILE A 132 -6.94 0.24 0.69
C ILE A 132 -7.61 0.13 2.05
N TYR A 133 -6.94 -0.44 3.05
CA TYR A 133 -7.51 -0.69 4.37
C TYR A 133 -6.53 -0.30 5.48
N GLY A 134 -6.99 0.42 6.49
CA GLY A 134 -6.14 0.86 7.61
C GLY A 134 -5.07 1.89 7.25
N VAL A 135 -5.07 2.43 6.04
CA VAL A 135 -4.12 3.48 5.59
C VAL A 135 -4.72 4.82 5.96
N HIS A 136 -4.55 5.24 7.23
CA HIS A 136 -5.22 6.44 7.73
C HIS A 136 -4.47 7.73 7.43
N MET A 137 -3.14 7.70 7.54
CA MET A 137 -2.25 8.85 7.27
C MET A 137 -2.76 10.17 7.88
N ARG A 138 -3.31 10.06 9.09
CA ARG A 138 -3.87 11.18 9.86
C ARG A 138 -2.94 11.51 11.00
N GLY A 139 -2.64 12.79 11.19
CA GLY A 139 -1.81 13.29 12.28
C GLY A 139 -1.10 14.57 11.89
N ALA A 140 -0.16 15.00 12.74
CA ALA A 140 0.72 16.14 12.51
C ALA A 140 2.21 15.71 12.44
N LEU A 141 2.45 14.42 12.17
CA LEU A 141 3.77 13.80 12.19
C LEU A 141 4.11 13.27 10.80
N GLU A 142 5.27 12.60 10.69
CA GLU A 142 5.79 11.86 9.52
C GLU A 142 4.74 11.38 8.51
N TYR A 143 3.81 10.49 8.92
CA TYR A 143 2.78 9.94 8.04
C TYR A 143 1.82 10.95 7.38
N ALA A 144 1.67 12.14 7.96
CA ALA A 144 0.87 13.20 7.36
C ALA A 144 1.61 13.88 6.20
N ASN A 145 2.94 14.00 6.31
CA ASN A 145 3.80 14.56 5.26
C ASN A 145 3.91 13.59 4.08
N GLU A 146 4.01 12.30 4.37
CA GLU A 146 4.11 11.25 3.36
C GLU A 146 2.78 10.95 2.65
N ARG A 147 1.65 11.49 3.15
CA ARG A 147 0.31 11.22 2.60
C ARG A 147 0.19 11.57 1.12
N ALA A 148 0.93 12.60 0.67
CA ALA A 148 0.92 13.00 -0.72
C ALA A 148 1.43 11.87 -1.64
N SER A 149 2.44 11.11 -1.22
CA SER A 149 2.96 9.97 -1.98
C SER A 149 1.90 8.89 -2.22
N VAL A 150 1.13 8.53 -1.18
CA VAL A 150 0.07 7.53 -1.29
C VAL A 150 -1.07 8.04 -2.18
N LEU A 151 -1.51 9.29 -1.99
CA LEU A 151 -2.57 9.86 -2.81
C LEU A 151 -2.19 9.98 -4.29
N PHE A 152 -0.94 10.34 -4.58
CA PHE A 152 -0.41 10.40 -5.94
C PHE A 152 -0.47 9.02 -6.60
N ASN A 153 0.10 8.01 -5.96
CA ASN A 153 0.11 6.65 -6.51
C ASN A 153 -1.30 6.05 -6.61
N LEU A 154 -2.22 6.36 -5.68
CA LEU A 154 -3.64 5.97 -5.81
C LEU A 154 -4.34 6.66 -6.97
N GLY A 155 -3.98 7.91 -7.28
CA GLY A 155 -4.48 8.60 -8.47
C GLY A 155 -4.05 7.90 -9.76
N LEU A 156 -2.78 7.49 -9.84
CA LEU A 156 -2.27 6.68 -10.95
C LEU A 156 -3.00 5.33 -11.03
N ALA A 157 -3.14 4.64 -9.89
CA ALA A 157 -3.84 3.35 -9.82
C ALA A 157 -5.29 3.46 -10.26
N TYR A 158 -6.01 4.50 -9.84
CA TYR A 158 -7.38 4.74 -10.29
C TYR A 158 -7.46 5.00 -11.79
N GLY A 159 -6.50 5.72 -12.37
CA GLY A 159 -6.46 5.98 -13.81
C GLY A 159 -6.14 4.75 -14.67
N ILE A 160 -5.46 3.75 -14.11
CA ILE A 160 -5.01 2.54 -14.83
C ILE A 160 -5.95 1.35 -14.55
N ILE A 161 -6.17 1.02 -13.27
CA ILE A 161 -6.98 -0.14 -12.83
C ILE A 161 -8.48 0.19 -12.90
N GLY A 162 -8.87 1.45 -12.72
CA GLY A 162 -10.26 1.90 -12.78
C GLY A 162 -11.07 1.70 -11.49
N GLU A 163 -10.82 0.63 -10.72
CA GLU A 163 -11.53 0.36 -9.46
C GLU A 163 -10.62 0.39 -8.23
N ILE A 164 -10.80 1.43 -7.40
CA ILE A 164 -10.17 1.52 -6.08
C ILE A 164 -11.24 1.37 -4.99
N VAL A 165 -11.08 0.36 -4.15
CA VAL A 165 -12.00 0.07 -3.04
C VAL A 165 -11.46 0.70 -1.76
N GLN A 166 -12.34 1.35 -1.01
CA GLN A 166 -12.03 1.81 0.33
C GLN A 166 -13.20 1.56 1.28
N PRO A 167 -12.92 1.17 2.53
CA PRO A 167 -13.97 1.01 3.53
C PRO A 167 -14.51 2.36 3.98
N GLU A 168 -15.79 2.38 4.37
CA GLU A 168 -16.41 3.54 5.00
C GLU A 168 -15.60 3.98 6.24
N GLY A 169 -15.52 5.29 6.45
CA GLY A 169 -14.79 5.87 7.57
C GLY A 169 -13.26 5.94 7.38
N GLN A 170 -12.71 5.50 6.25
CA GLN A 170 -11.29 5.70 5.95
C GLN A 170 -10.95 7.20 5.81
N PRO A 171 -10.03 7.75 6.63
CA PRO A 171 -9.72 9.17 6.61
C PRO A 171 -8.75 9.59 5.49
N LEU A 172 -8.23 8.66 4.70
CA LEU A 172 -7.15 8.91 3.72
C LEU A 172 -7.48 10.00 2.69
N PHE A 173 -8.75 10.18 2.33
CA PHE A 173 -9.19 11.22 1.38
C PHE A 173 -9.85 12.43 2.07
N MET A 174 -9.93 12.39 3.40
CA MET A 174 -10.52 13.48 4.18
C MET A 174 -9.52 14.62 4.36
N SER A 175 -9.90 15.83 3.96
CA SER A 175 -9.12 17.02 4.30
C SER A 175 -9.14 17.21 5.82
N GLN A 176 -7.98 17.57 6.38
CA GLN A 176 -7.88 18.02 7.77
C GLN A 176 -8.65 19.33 7.99
N HIS A 177 -8.74 20.17 6.95
CA HIS A 177 -9.45 21.44 6.99
C HIS A 177 -10.83 21.30 6.33
N ILE A 178 -11.88 21.57 7.11
CA ILE A 178 -13.27 21.57 6.64
C ILE A 178 -13.48 22.61 5.53
N ALA A 179 -12.84 23.78 5.64
CA ALA A 179 -12.91 24.83 4.63
C ALA A 179 -12.38 24.41 3.24
N GLY A 180 -11.47 23.42 3.19
CA GLY A 180 -10.98 22.82 1.95
C GLY A 180 -11.87 21.72 1.38
N ARG A 181 -13.10 21.57 1.87
CA ARG A 181 -14.09 20.58 1.40
C ARG A 181 -15.10 21.20 0.45
N TYR A 182 -14.62 21.95 -0.54
CA TYR A 182 -15.45 22.53 -1.58
C TYR A 182 -16.32 21.46 -2.25
N GLY A 183 -17.65 21.66 -2.24
CA GLY A 183 -18.62 20.77 -2.87
C GLY A 183 -18.83 19.40 -2.21
N CYS A 184 -18.20 19.09 -1.05
CA CYS A 184 -18.34 17.80 -0.38
C CYS A 184 -18.97 17.98 1.01
N ALA A 185 -20.22 17.58 1.18
CA ALA A 185 -20.82 17.43 2.51
C ALA A 185 -20.11 16.32 3.30
N GLY A 186 -20.06 16.43 4.63
CA GLY A 186 -19.38 15.47 5.49
C GLY A 186 -19.86 14.03 5.23
N GLY A 187 -18.95 13.16 4.79
CA GLY A 187 -19.23 11.76 4.43
C GLY A 187 -19.13 11.42 2.94
N MET A 188 -19.10 12.41 2.02
CA MET A 188 -19.17 12.16 0.57
C MET A 188 -17.84 12.00 -0.17
N ARG A 189 -16.69 11.98 0.54
CA ARG A 189 -15.38 11.75 -0.12
C ARG A 189 -15.11 10.25 -0.26
N MET A 190 -15.94 9.62 -1.08
CA MET A 190 -15.66 8.28 -1.58
C MET A 190 -15.09 8.37 -3.00
N ILE A 191 -14.17 7.48 -3.34
CA ILE A 191 -13.85 7.24 -4.75
C ILE A 191 -15.16 6.78 -5.39
N ASN A 192 -15.65 7.50 -6.40
CA ASN A 192 -16.92 7.19 -7.02
C ASN A 192 -16.74 5.96 -7.92
N PRO A 193 -17.30 4.79 -7.56
CA PRO A 193 -17.11 3.58 -8.37
C PRO A 193 -17.76 3.71 -9.76
N ALA A 194 -18.72 4.62 -9.94
CA ALA A 194 -19.41 4.82 -11.22
C ALA A 194 -18.62 5.64 -12.27
N MET A 195 -17.41 6.12 -11.94
CA MET A 195 -16.56 6.88 -12.87
C MET A 195 -15.44 6.04 -13.51
N GLY A 196 -15.33 4.74 -13.21
CA GLY A 196 -14.32 3.84 -13.77
C GLY A 196 -14.51 3.44 -15.24
N SER A 197 -15.57 3.93 -15.92
CA SER A 197 -15.87 3.60 -17.32
C SER A 197 -15.71 4.77 -18.30
N VAL A 198 -15.02 5.85 -17.91
CA VAL A 198 -14.71 6.91 -18.88
C VAL A 198 -13.62 6.38 -19.80
N GLY A 199 -14.02 5.97 -21.01
CA GLY A 199 -13.15 5.35 -22.01
C GLY A 199 -11.84 6.10 -22.19
N ALA A 200 -10.81 5.31 -22.53
CA ALA A 200 -9.43 5.70 -22.83
C ALA A 200 -9.22 7.23 -22.92
N LEU A 201 -8.46 7.76 -21.97
CA LEU A 201 -7.94 9.12 -22.06
C LEU A 201 -7.36 9.30 -23.48
N PRO A 202 -7.76 10.35 -24.23
CA PRO A 202 -7.23 10.56 -25.56
C PRO A 202 -5.71 10.66 -25.46
N ASN A 203 -5.00 9.90 -26.30
CA ASN A 203 -3.54 9.94 -26.42
C ASN A 203 -3.09 11.41 -26.48
N ILE A 204 -2.46 11.87 -25.40
CA ILE A 204 -1.79 13.16 -25.37
C ILE A 204 -0.41 12.88 -25.97
N ALA A 205 -0.31 13.09 -27.28
CA ALA A 205 0.95 13.13 -28.02
C ALA A 205 1.70 14.43 -27.74
#